data_AF-Q9F3G0-F1
#
_entry.id   AF-Q9F3G0-F1
#
_cell.length_a   1.000
_cell.length_b   1.000
_cell.length_c   1.000
_cell.angle_alpha   90.00
_cell.angle_beta   90.00
_cell.angle_gamma   90.00
#
_symmetry.space_group_name_H-M   'P 1'
#
loop_
_entity.id
_entity.type
_entity.pdbx_description
1 polymer ?
#
loop_
_entity_poly.entity_id
_entity_poly.type
_entity_poly.pdbx_seq_one_letter_code
_entity_poly.pdbx_strand_id
1 'polypeptide(L)' 'MSAGPDVLDPEGQLLTGIGSLYTDGEWIWRGDLSYYVSHHHVALPDQFVTHIRDSNYSPPKVPENRLVAIATEDLGMSLD' A
#
# COMPACT_ATOMS: atom_id res chain seq x y z
N MET A 1 14.31 -4.81 5.89
CA MET A 1 13.22 -3.85 6.18
C MET A 1 13.80 -2.46 6.06
N SER A 2 13.30 -1.63 5.14
CA SER A 2 13.71 -0.22 5.06
C SER A 2 12.96 0.58 6.11
N ALA A 3 13.62 1.63 6.61
CA ALA A 3 13.03 2.65 7.46
C ALA A 3 13.43 4.03 6.92
N GLY A 4 12.55 5.01 7.06
CA GLY A 4 12.82 6.38 6.64
C GLY A 4 11.85 7.38 7.26
N PRO A 5 12.02 8.67 6.96
CA PRO A 5 11.28 9.73 7.62
C PRO A 5 9.79 9.65 7.29
N ASP A 6 8.97 10.02 8.27
CA ASP A 6 7.57 10.36 8.03
C ASP A 6 7.51 11.61 7.12
N VAL A 7 6.68 11.56 6.09
CA VAL A 7 6.54 12.65 5.11
C VAL A 7 5.79 13.84 5.71
N LEU A 8 4.86 13.59 6.65
CA LEU A 8 4.04 14.64 7.28
C LEU A 8 4.64 15.14 8.60
N ASP A 9 5.55 14.39 9.21
CA ASP A 9 6.34 14.81 10.37
C ASP A 9 7.83 14.39 10.24
N PRO A 10 8.63 15.11 9.43
CA PRO A 10 10.01 14.73 9.14
C PRO A 10 10.95 14.68 10.35
N GLU A 11 10.61 15.40 11.42
CA GLU A 11 11.38 15.44 12.68
C GLU A 11 10.92 14.35 13.67
N GLY A 12 9.87 13.61 13.32
CA GLY A 12 9.30 12.54 14.11
C GLY A 12 10.08 11.22 14.03
N GLN A 13 9.42 10.13 14.45
CA GLN A 13 10.02 8.80 14.39
C GLN A 13 10.19 8.31 12.95
N LEU A 14 11.19 7.45 12.71
CA LEU A 14 11.33 6.75 11.44
C LEU A 14 10.23 5.70 11.30
N LEU A 15 9.59 5.67 10.14
CA LEU A 15 8.58 4.67 9.79
C LEU A 15 9.24 3.46 9.14
N THR A 16 8.75 2.28 9.47
CA THR A 16 9.16 1.01 8.84
C THR A 16 8.22 0.66 7.69
N GLY A 17 8.68 -0.16 6.74
CA GLY A 17 7.85 -0.57 5.61
C GLY A 17 7.67 0.52 4.54
N ILE A 18 8.46 1.60 4.62
CA ILE A 18 8.38 2.73 3.69
C ILE A 18 8.65 2.35 2.23
N GLY A 19 9.43 1.29 2.01
CA GLY A 19 9.73 0.73 0.69
C GLY A 19 9.01 -0.60 0.43
N SER A 20 8.06 -0.98 1.28
CA SER A 20 7.22 -2.16 1.08
C SER A 20 5.91 -1.72 0.41
N LEU A 21 5.53 -2.44 -0.64
CA LEU A 21 4.25 -2.27 -1.31
C LEU A 21 3.38 -3.49 -1.08
N TYR A 22 2.08 -3.25 -0.92
CA TYR A 22 1.03 -4.26 -0.81
C TYR A 22 -0.01 -4.02 -1.90
N THR A 23 -0.70 -5.10 -2.28
CA THR A 23 -1.81 -5.05 -3.23
C THR A 23 -2.81 -6.18 -2.96
N ASP A 24 -4.08 -5.90 -3.25
CA ASP A 24 -5.19 -6.88 -3.33
C ASP A 24 -5.52 -7.25 -4.79
N GLY A 25 -4.71 -6.78 -5.75
CA GLY A 25 -4.92 -6.97 -7.18
C GLY A 25 -5.62 -5.80 -7.88
N GLU A 26 -6.27 -4.90 -7.12
CA GLU A 26 -6.92 -3.69 -7.64
C GLU A 26 -6.22 -2.42 -7.16
N TRP A 27 -5.88 -2.36 -5.87
CA TRP A 27 -5.20 -1.24 -5.24
C TRP A 27 -3.75 -1.57 -4.92
N ILE A 28 -2.90 -0.54 -4.90
CA ILE A 28 -1.52 -0.61 -4.43
C ILE A 28 -1.34 0.41 -3.32
N TRP A 29 -0.72 0.02 -2.21
CA TRP A 29 -0.43 0.93 -1.11
C TRP A 29 0.90 0.63 -0.44
N ARG A 30 1.45 1.63 0.24
CA ARG A 30 2.68 1.50 1.02
C ARG A 30 2.40 0.82 2.36
N GLY A 31 3.39 0.09 2.88
CA GLY A 31 3.27 -0.63 4.14
C GLY A 31 3.06 0.25 5.37
N ASP A 32 3.45 1.51 5.29
CA ASP A 32 3.26 2.51 6.34
C ASP A 32 1.89 3.23 6.26
N LEU A 33 1.01 2.89 5.30
CA LEU A 33 -0.31 3.56 5.15
C LEU A 33 -1.14 3.53 6.44
N SER A 34 -1.11 2.42 7.19
CA SER A 34 -1.86 2.28 8.45
C SER A 34 -1.44 3.30 9.51
N TYR A 35 -0.16 3.69 9.52
CA TYR A 35 0.35 4.75 10.37
C TYR A 35 -0.25 6.11 9.98
N TYR A 36 -0.26 6.46 8.69
CA TYR A 36 -0.85 7.71 8.22
C TYR A 36 -2.36 7.81 8.51
N VAL A 37 -3.09 6.71 8.41
CA VAL A 37 -4.52 6.67 8.76
C VAL A 37 -4.73 6.82 10.26
N SER A 38 -3.98 6.09 11.09
CA SER A 38 -4.19 6.07 12.55
C SER A 38 -3.62 7.28 13.28
N HIS A 39 -2.52 7.85 12.79
CA HIS A 39 -1.81 8.95 13.44
C HIS A 39 -2.19 10.31 12.83
N HIS A 40 -2.09 10.40 11.51
CA HIS A 40 -2.34 11.64 10.77
C HIS A 40 -3.78 11.81 10.27
N HIS A 41 -4.64 10.81 10.49
CA HIS A 41 -6.03 10.81 10.05
C HIS A 41 -6.17 11.09 8.55
N VAL A 42 -5.20 10.63 7.75
CA VAL A 42 -5.23 10.78 6.30
C VAL A 42 -6.48 10.09 5.77
N ALA A 43 -7.33 10.88 5.10
CA ALA A 43 -8.54 10.38 4.48
C ALA A 43 -8.18 9.43 3.33
N LEU A 44 -8.82 8.25 3.33
CA LEU A 44 -8.72 7.29 2.24
C LEU A 44 -9.74 7.62 1.15
N PRO A 45 -9.47 7.32 -0.14
CA PRO A 45 -10.49 7.42 -1.19
C PRO A 45 -11.72 6.56 -0.87
N ASP A 46 -12.93 7.09 -1.05
CA ASP A 46 -14.17 6.38 -0.74
C ASP A 46 -14.30 5.04 -1.48
N GLN A 47 -13.85 5.00 -2.74
CA GLN A 47 -13.81 3.78 -3.55
C GLN A 47 -12.89 2.69 -2.95
N PHE A 48 -11.76 3.09 -2.35
CA PHE A 48 -10.85 2.15 -1.70
C PHE A 48 -11.49 1.56 -0.44
N VAL A 49 -12.12 2.41 0.39
CA VAL A 49 -12.82 1.96 1.59
C VAL A 49 -14.00 1.05 1.25
N THR A 50 -14.72 1.36 0.17
CA THR A 50 -15.82 0.53 -0.34
C THR A 50 -15.30 -0.84 -0.78
N HIS A 51 -14.22 -0.88 -1.58
CA HIS A 51 -13.58 -2.13 -2.01
C HIS A 51 -13.16 -3.03 -0.83
N ILE A 52 -12.54 -2.44 0.21
CA ILE A 52 -12.16 -3.16 1.44
C ILE A 52 -13.38 -3.78 2.15
N ARG A 53 -14.48 -3.02 2.26
CA ARG A 53 -15.72 -3.47 2.91
C ARG A 53 -16.40 -4.58 2.13
N ASP A 54 -16.48 -4.45 0.81
CA ASP A 54 -17.07 -5.45 -0.08
C ASP A 54 -16.24 -6.75 -0.07
N SER A 55 -14.94 -6.64 0.17
CA SER A 55 -14.03 -7.78 0.40
C SER A 55 -14.09 -8.35 1.83
N ASN A 56 -15.03 -7.91 2.66
CA ASN A 56 -15.16 -8.31 4.07
C ASN A 56 -13.85 -8.15 4.88
N TYR A 57 -13.08 -7.09 4.59
CA TYR A 57 -11.78 -6.82 5.23
C TYR A 57 -10.74 -7.95 5.07
N SER A 58 -10.95 -8.86 4.11
CA SER A 58 -10.05 -9.96 3.80
C SER A 58 -9.68 -9.90 2.32
N PRO A 59 -8.48 -9.38 1.97
CA PRO A 59 -8.09 -9.26 0.57
C PRO A 59 -8.06 -10.64 -0.09
N PRO A 60 -8.52 -10.76 -1.35
CA PRO A 60 -8.49 -12.02 -2.08
C PRO A 60 -7.05 -12.44 -2.37
N LYS A 61 -6.84 -13.74 -2.63
CA LYS A 61 -5.55 -14.20 -3.15
C LYS A 61 -5.35 -13.64 -4.55
N VAL A 62 -4.29 -12.86 -4.73
CA VAL A 62 -3.93 -12.29 -6.03
C VAL A 62 -3.19 -13.35 -6.88
N PRO A 63 -3.68 -13.65 -8.10
CA PRO A 63 -2.98 -14.54 -9.03
C PRO A 63 -1.60 -13.99 -9.43
N GLU A 64 -0.62 -14.86 -9.64
CA GLU A 64 0.75 -14.47 -9.98
C GLU A 64 0.83 -13.65 -11.27
N ASN A 65 0.07 -14.01 -12.32
CA ASN A 65 0.02 -13.22 -13.55
C ASN A 65 -0.49 -11.79 -13.32
N ARG A 66 -1.39 -11.60 -12.35
CA ARG A 66 -1.84 -10.25 -11.97
C ARG A 66 -0.75 -9.50 -11.21
N LEU A 67 0.00 -10.16 -10.32
CA LEU A 67 1.15 -9.55 -9.65
C LEU A 67 2.24 -9.14 -10.63
N VAL A 68 2.54 -9.98 -11.62
CA VAL A 68 3.48 -9.66 -12.71
C VAL A 68 3.01 -8.44 -13.48
N ALA A 69 1.75 -8.42 -13.91
CA ALA A 69 1.17 -7.27 -14.63
C ALA A 69 1.28 -5.98 -13.81
N ILE A 70 0.91 -6.01 -12.52
CA ILE A 70 1.06 -4.85 -11.62
C ILE A 70 2.52 -4.40 -11.55
N ALA A 71 3.45 -5.34 -11.36
CA ALA A 71 4.88 -5.02 -11.26
C ALA A 71 5.41 -4.36 -12.54
N THR A 72 5.06 -4.89 -13.72
CA THR A 72 5.61 -4.41 -14.99
C THR A 72 4.87 -3.20 -15.57
N GLU A 73 3.54 -3.17 -15.46
CA GLU A 73 2.68 -2.17 -16.10
C GLU A 73 2.43 -0.96 -15.19
N ASP A 74 2.15 -1.20 -13.91
CA ASP A 74 1.80 -0.14 -12.96
C ASP A 74 3.04 0.40 -12.22
N LEU A 75 4.01 -0.47 -11.89
CA LEU A 75 5.23 -0.11 -11.15
C LEU A 75 6.47 0.05 -12.04
N GLY A 76 6.40 -0.32 -13.32
CA GLY A 76 7.51 -0.20 -14.26
C GLY A 76 8.74 -1.04 -13.91
N MET A 77 8.57 -2.12 -13.14
CA MET A 77 9.64 -3.04 -12.78
C MET A 77 10.00 -3.94 -13.96
N SER A 78 11.29 -4.17 -14.16
CA SER A 78 11.79 -5.22 -15.05
C SER A 78 11.94 -6.52 -14.25
N LEU A 79 11.45 -7.64 -14.79
CA LEU A 79 11.43 -8.95 -14.14
C LEU A 79 12.22 -10.00 -14.97
N ASP A 80 13.25 -9.54 -15.67
CA ASP A 80 14.18 -10.33 -16.49
C ASP A 80 15.17 -11.18 -15.69
#